data_AF-A0A530L9X2-F1
#
_entry.id   AF-A0A530L9X2-F1
#
_cell.length_a   1.000
_cell.length_b   1.000
_cell.length_c   1.000
_cell.angle_alpha   90.00
_cell.angle_beta   90.00
_cell.angle_gamma   90.00
#
_symmetry.space_group_name_H-M   'P 1'
#
loop_
_entity.id
_entity.type
_entity.pdbx_description
1 polymer ?
#
loop_
_entity_poly.entity_id
_entity_poly.type
_entity_poly.pdbx_seq_one_letter_code
_entity_poly.pdbx_strand_id
1 'polypeptide(L)'
;APDCLTAFANFDGDERVRLASLMDHAPGQRQFVNLETYAYYYQRKLKLTDRDFQKFCEKRMAESARNSSPNRSFIAAACQERGIVLASHDDATVGHVDEAIEQGVRVAEFPTTEEAARASKEAGLGVLMGAPNVMRGASHSGNVSARTLAGNGLLDILSSDYIP
;
A
#
# COMPACT_ATOMS: atom_id res chain seq x y z
N ALA A 1 8.84 2.71 8.71
CA ALA A 1 10.05 2.13 9.36
C ALA A 1 11.03 3.26 9.67
N PRO A 2 11.83 3.19 10.74
CA PRO A 2 12.73 4.27 11.14
C PRO A 2 13.86 4.55 10.14
N ASP A 3 14.24 3.55 9.34
CA ASP A 3 15.29 3.59 8.32
C ASP A 3 14.77 3.92 6.91
N CYS A 4 13.47 4.20 6.76
CA CYS A 4 12.82 4.38 5.46
C CYS A 4 13.47 5.48 4.60
N LEU A 5 13.79 6.63 5.20
CA LEU A 5 14.42 7.73 4.46
C LEU A 5 15.87 7.42 4.08
N THR A 6 16.61 6.75 4.97
CA THR A 6 17.97 6.28 4.66
C THR A 6 17.97 5.26 3.53
N ALA A 7 17.00 4.34 3.52
CA ALA A 7 16.85 3.36 2.45
C ALA A 7 16.46 4.03 1.11
N PHE A 8 15.58 5.03 1.15
CA PHE A 8 15.19 5.81 -0.03
C PHE A 8 16.37 6.58 -0.63
N ALA A 9 17.27 7.11 0.22
CA ALA A 9 18.46 7.84 -0.23
C ALA A 9 19.45 6.99 -1.07
N ASN A 10 19.37 5.66 -1.01
CA ASN A 10 20.17 4.79 -1.88
C ASN A 10 19.84 4.96 -3.37
N PHE A 11 18.72 5.61 -3.70
CA PHE A 11 18.27 5.88 -5.07
C PHE A 11 18.52 7.34 -5.49
N ASP A 12 19.24 8.13 -4.69
CA ASP A 12 19.53 9.52 -5.01
C ASP A 12 20.35 9.64 -6.30
N GLY A 13 19.87 10.47 -7.23
CA GLY A 13 20.48 10.66 -8.55
C GLY A 13 20.29 9.50 -9.53
N ASP A 14 19.59 8.42 -9.16
CA ASP A 14 19.30 7.33 -10.09
C ASP A 14 18.13 7.69 -11.00
N GLU A 15 18.47 8.17 -12.20
CA GLU A 15 17.49 8.49 -13.24
C GLU A 15 16.74 7.26 -13.77
N ARG A 16 16.98 6.03 -13.32
CA ARG A 16 16.16 4.88 -13.75
C ARG A 16 14.92 4.71 -12.87
N VAL A 17 14.89 5.34 -11.70
CA VAL A 17 13.73 5.30 -10.81
C VAL A 17 12.64 6.21 -11.38
N ARG A 18 11.48 5.61 -11.68
CA ARG A 18 10.33 6.31 -12.30
C ARG A 18 9.04 6.17 -11.51
N LEU A 19 8.99 5.24 -10.56
CA LEU A 19 7.82 4.98 -9.73
C LEU A 19 8.28 4.66 -8.30
N ALA A 20 7.58 5.19 -7.30
CA ALA A 20 7.70 4.81 -5.90
C ALA A 20 6.30 4.56 -5.33
N SER A 21 6.15 3.55 -4.47
CA SER A 21 4.88 3.22 -3.82
C SER A 21 4.99 3.34 -2.30
N LEU A 22 4.07 4.09 -1.70
CA LEU A 22 4.04 4.36 -0.26
C LEU A 22 3.19 3.32 0.47
N MET A 23 3.88 2.45 1.21
CA MET A 23 3.28 1.32 1.92
C MET A 23 3.46 1.43 3.44
N ASP A 24 2.39 1.13 4.18
CA ASP A 24 2.42 0.96 5.63
C ASP A 24 1.60 -0.27 6.03
N HIS A 25 2.30 -1.30 6.53
CA HIS A 25 1.72 -2.57 6.99
C HIS A 25 1.75 -2.71 8.51
N ALA A 26 1.62 -1.59 9.22
CA ALA A 26 1.31 -1.65 10.64
C ALA A 26 -0.04 -2.35 10.88
N PRO A 27 -0.18 -3.10 11.99
CA PRO A 27 -1.42 -3.79 12.31
C PRO A 27 -2.60 -2.83 12.46
N GLY A 28 -3.80 -3.25 12.03
CA GLY A 28 -5.06 -2.55 12.23
C GLY A 28 -5.43 -1.52 11.16
N GLN A 29 -4.65 -1.41 10.08
CA GLN A 29 -4.91 -0.45 9.00
C GLN A 29 -4.63 -1.04 7.61
N ARG A 30 -5.16 -0.39 6.57
CA ARG A 30 -4.91 -0.70 5.15
C ARG A 30 -5.09 -2.18 4.85
N GLN A 31 -4.04 -2.92 4.48
CA GLN A 31 -4.12 -4.36 4.19
C GLN A 31 -4.52 -5.21 5.40
N PHE A 32 -4.17 -4.77 6.61
CA PHE A 32 -4.16 -5.58 7.81
C PHE A 32 -5.12 -5.05 8.88
N VAL A 33 -6.34 -4.70 8.47
CA VAL A 33 -7.40 -4.28 9.41
C VAL A 33 -7.74 -5.40 10.41
N ASN A 34 -7.77 -6.66 9.95
CA ASN A 34 -8.03 -7.81 10.82
C ASN A 34 -6.73 -8.32 11.48
N LEU A 35 -6.63 -8.16 12.81
CA LEU A 35 -5.48 -8.61 13.61
C LEU A 35 -5.32 -10.13 13.64
N GLU A 36 -6.38 -10.92 13.48
CA GLU A 36 -6.29 -12.39 13.37
C GLU A 36 -5.61 -12.80 12.07
N THR A 37 -5.94 -12.14 10.96
CA THR A 37 -5.25 -12.35 9.68
C THR A 37 -3.79 -11.91 9.76
N TYR A 38 -3.52 -10.79 10.44
CA TYR A 38 -2.16 -10.34 10.72
C TYR A 38 -1.37 -11.38 11.52
N ALA A 39 -1.97 -11.93 12.59
CA ALA A 39 -1.38 -12.97 13.43
C ALA A 39 -1.09 -14.23 12.63
N TYR A 40 -2.08 -14.74 11.90
CA TYR A 40 -1.95 -15.92 11.07
C TYR A 40 -0.78 -15.80 10.07
N TYR A 41 -0.59 -14.62 9.46
CA TYR A 41 0.52 -14.39 8.54
C TYR A 41 1.86 -14.24 9.28
N TYR A 42 1.98 -13.28 10.20
CA TYR A 42 3.27 -12.90 10.79
C TYR A 42 3.75 -13.86 11.88
N GLN A 43 2.87 -14.41 12.72
CA GLN A 43 3.29 -15.40 13.72
C GLN A 43 3.88 -16.64 13.06
N ARG A 44 3.27 -17.13 11.98
CA ARG A 44 3.76 -18.31 11.24
C ARG A 44 5.05 -17.99 10.49
N LYS A 45 5.09 -16.86 9.77
CA LYS A 45 6.26 -16.43 8.99
C LYS A 45 7.48 -16.19 9.87
N LEU A 46 7.30 -15.56 11.02
CA LEU A 46 8.38 -15.17 11.93
C LEU A 46 8.56 -16.15 13.10
N LYS A 47 7.74 -17.21 13.19
CA LYS A 47 7.75 -18.22 14.26
C LYS A 47 7.66 -17.61 15.66
N LEU A 48 6.78 -16.63 15.83
CA LEU A 48 6.61 -15.89 17.09
C LEU A 48 5.69 -16.63 18.05
N THR A 49 5.99 -16.54 19.34
CA THR A 49 5.01 -16.84 20.40
C THR A 49 3.93 -15.74 20.45
N ASP A 50 2.82 -15.99 21.13
CA ASP A 50 1.77 -14.95 21.31
C ASP A 50 2.31 -13.69 21.99
N ARG A 51 3.15 -13.88 23.02
CA ARG A 51 3.80 -12.77 23.73
C ARG A 51 4.72 -11.95 22.81
N ASP A 52 5.53 -12.62 21.99
CA ASP A 52 6.45 -11.93 21.09
C ASP A 52 5.72 -11.27 19.92
N PHE A 53 4.61 -11.85 19.48
CA PHE A 53 3.73 -11.25 18.48
C PHE A 53 3.05 -9.99 18.99
N GLN A 54 2.57 -9.98 20.24
CA GLN A 54 2.03 -8.76 20.84
C GLN A 54 3.07 -7.63 20.85
N LYS A 55 4.30 -7.92 21.31
CA LYS A 55 5.40 -6.95 21.30
C LYS A 55 5.76 -6.49 19.88
N PHE A 56 5.70 -7.40 18.91
CA PHE A 56 5.90 -7.08 17.50
C PHE A 56 4.85 -6.08 17.01
N CYS A 57 3.57 -6.32 17.28
CA CYS A 57 2.48 -5.41 16.93
C CYS A 57 2.64 -4.04 17.60
N GLU A 58 2.89 -3.99 18.91
CA GLU A 58 3.10 -2.75 19.66
C GLU A 58 4.24 -1.92 19.05
N LYS A 59 5.37 -2.57 18.75
CA LYS A 59 6.50 -1.92 18.09
C LYS A 59 6.11 -1.36 16.72
N ARG A 60 5.44 -2.14 15.87
CA ARG A 60 5.07 -1.74 14.50
C ARG A 60 4.07 -0.57 14.50
N MET A 61 3.10 -0.60 15.40
CA MET A 61 2.15 0.50 15.57
C MET A 61 2.84 1.77 16.06
N ALA A 62 3.74 1.67 17.04
CA ALA A 62 4.52 2.82 17.51
C ALA A 62 5.44 3.41 16.42
N GLU A 63 6.07 2.55 15.61
CA GLU A 63 6.85 2.99 14.46
C GLU A 63 6.00 3.69 13.40
N SER A 64 4.80 3.20 13.10
CA SER A 64 3.89 3.85 12.15
C SER A 64 3.43 5.21 12.68
N ALA A 65 2.96 5.27 13.92
CA ALA A 65 2.51 6.51 14.56
C ALA A 65 3.61 7.59 14.58
N ARG A 66 4.87 7.20 14.79
CA ARG A 66 5.99 8.14 14.83
C ARG A 66 6.47 8.56 13.43
N ASN A 67 6.48 7.64 12.46
CA ASN A 67 7.24 7.83 11.23
C ASN A 67 6.39 7.92 9.96
N SER A 68 5.15 7.45 9.95
CA SER A 68 4.36 7.30 8.70
C SER A 68 4.15 8.65 8.01
N SER A 69 3.48 9.60 8.68
CA SER A 69 3.22 10.94 8.13
C SER A 69 4.49 11.70 7.71
N PRO A 70 5.52 11.89 8.57
CA PRO A 70 6.71 12.65 8.16
C PRO A 70 7.47 11.98 7.01
N ASN A 71 7.55 10.64 6.96
CA ASN A 71 8.22 9.96 5.87
C ASN A 71 7.44 10.09 4.55
N ARG A 72 6.11 9.93 4.60
CA ARG A 72 5.25 10.09 3.42
C ARG A 72 5.38 11.49 2.83
N SER A 73 5.30 12.53 3.65
CA SER A 73 5.46 13.92 3.20
C SER A 73 6.83 14.17 2.58
N PHE A 74 7.91 13.67 3.20
CA PHE A 74 9.26 13.82 2.65
C PHE A 74 9.41 13.11 1.30
N ILE A 75 9.00 11.85 1.21
CA ILE A 75 9.12 11.06 -0.02
C ILE A 75 8.25 11.65 -1.13
N ALA A 76 7.04 12.11 -0.81
CA ALA A 76 6.16 12.76 -1.78
C ALA A 76 6.81 14.01 -2.40
N ALA A 77 7.37 14.89 -1.57
CA ALA A 77 8.08 16.08 -2.04
C ALA A 77 9.30 15.70 -2.90
N ALA A 78 10.11 14.74 -2.46
CA ALA A 78 11.28 14.28 -3.20
C ALA A 78 10.90 13.63 -4.55
N CYS A 79 9.83 12.84 -4.60
CA CYS A 79 9.32 12.25 -5.83
C CYS A 79 8.83 13.34 -6.80
N GLN A 80 8.13 14.35 -6.31
CA GLN A 80 7.69 15.48 -7.13
C GLN A 80 8.88 16.24 -7.74
N GLU A 81 9.89 16.57 -6.93
CA GLU A 81 11.11 17.27 -7.38
C GLU A 81 11.86 16.48 -8.46
N ARG A 82 11.90 15.14 -8.32
CA ARG A 82 12.64 14.24 -9.20
C ARG A 82 11.82 13.73 -10.39
N GLY A 83 10.56 14.12 -10.51
CA GLY A 83 9.66 13.60 -11.55
C GLY A 83 9.36 12.10 -11.44
N ILE A 84 9.44 11.53 -10.23
CA ILE A 84 9.09 10.14 -9.94
C ILE A 84 7.58 10.07 -9.69
N VAL A 85 6.89 9.17 -10.38
CA VAL A 85 5.47 8.93 -10.14
C VAL A 85 5.30 8.31 -8.74
N LEU A 86 4.36 8.83 -7.97
CA LEU A 86 4.04 8.32 -6.64
C LEU A 86 2.76 7.50 -6.68
N ALA A 87 2.79 6.35 -6.02
CA ALA A 87 1.65 5.49 -5.78
C ALA A 87 1.34 5.38 -4.27
N SER A 88 0.07 5.27 -3.91
CA SER A 88 -0.37 4.81 -2.59
C SER A 88 -0.60 3.30 -2.63
N HIS A 89 -0.38 2.61 -1.51
CA HIS A 89 -0.57 1.16 -1.43
C HIS A 89 -1.65 0.77 -0.42
N ASP A 90 -2.49 -0.20 -0.79
CA ASP A 90 -3.53 -0.81 0.04
C ASP A 90 -4.54 0.20 0.64
N ASP A 91 -4.91 1.24 -0.10
CA ASP A 91 -5.93 2.20 0.34
C ASP A 91 -7.25 1.48 0.68
N ALA A 92 -7.78 1.75 1.87
CA ALA A 92 -8.96 1.07 2.41
C ALA A 92 -10.15 1.99 2.69
N THR A 93 -9.94 3.30 2.77
CA THR A 93 -10.93 4.29 3.18
C THR A 93 -10.79 5.54 2.32
N VAL A 94 -11.83 6.37 2.25
CA VAL A 94 -11.77 7.67 1.58
C VAL A 94 -10.67 8.55 2.17
N GLY A 95 -10.49 8.55 3.50
CA GLY A 95 -9.43 9.33 4.14
C GLY A 95 -8.01 8.92 3.72
N HIS A 96 -7.77 7.66 3.34
CA HIS A 96 -6.50 7.26 2.73
C HIS A 96 -6.32 7.85 1.33
N VAL A 97 -7.41 7.95 0.56
CA VAL A 97 -7.41 8.55 -0.78
C VAL A 97 -7.19 10.07 -0.69
N ASP A 98 -7.83 10.73 0.28
CA ASP A 98 -7.62 12.17 0.54
C ASP A 98 -6.15 12.46 0.87
N GLU A 99 -5.54 11.66 1.76
CA GLU A 99 -4.11 11.73 2.06
C GLU A 99 -3.25 11.53 0.79
N ALA A 100 -3.62 10.58 -0.08
CA ALA A 100 -2.90 10.31 -1.31
C ALA A 100 -2.97 11.50 -2.29
N ILE A 101 -4.12 12.15 -2.41
CA ILE A 101 -4.32 13.36 -3.23
C ILE A 101 -3.42 14.49 -2.73
N GLU A 102 -3.40 14.75 -1.41
CA GLU A 102 -2.53 15.75 -0.81
C GLU A 102 -1.04 15.48 -1.07
N GLN A 103 -0.65 14.21 -1.16
CA GLN A 103 0.71 13.76 -1.47
C GLN A 103 1.04 13.77 -2.97
N GLY A 104 0.10 14.16 -3.84
CA GLY A 104 0.31 14.17 -5.29
C GLY A 104 0.39 12.76 -5.91
N VAL A 105 -0.17 11.75 -5.24
CA VAL A 105 -0.25 10.38 -5.75
C VAL A 105 -1.02 10.35 -7.07
N ARG A 106 -0.55 9.52 -8.01
CA ARG A 106 -1.18 9.34 -9.33
C ARG A 106 -1.76 7.95 -9.55
N VAL A 107 -1.35 6.98 -8.74
CA VAL A 107 -1.76 5.58 -8.84
C VAL A 107 -2.19 5.08 -7.46
N ALA A 108 -3.43 4.59 -7.36
CA ALA A 108 -3.88 3.82 -6.21
C ALA A 108 -3.55 2.34 -6.47
N GLU A 109 -2.52 1.85 -5.79
CA GLU A 109 -1.99 0.49 -5.94
C GLU A 109 -2.70 -0.45 -4.95
N PHE A 110 -3.34 -1.49 -5.50
CA PHE A 110 -4.03 -2.54 -4.74
C PHE A 110 -5.03 -2.03 -3.68
N PRO A 111 -5.96 -1.10 -3.99
CA PRO A 111 -6.97 -0.70 -3.00
C PRO A 111 -7.70 -1.93 -2.46
N THR A 112 -7.90 -1.96 -1.14
CA THR A 112 -8.41 -3.13 -0.43
C THR A 112 -9.93 -3.13 -0.30
N THR A 113 -10.57 -1.99 -0.57
CA THR A 113 -12.02 -1.82 -0.57
C THR A 113 -12.51 -1.21 -1.89
N GLU A 114 -13.75 -1.52 -2.26
CA GLU A 114 -14.38 -0.88 -3.43
C GLU A 114 -14.58 0.62 -3.20
N GLU A 115 -14.85 1.03 -1.97
CA GLU A 115 -14.99 2.43 -1.57
C GLU A 115 -13.72 3.24 -1.89
N ALA A 116 -12.55 2.74 -1.49
CA ALA A 116 -11.28 3.40 -1.79
C ALA A 116 -10.97 3.41 -3.30
N ALA A 117 -11.25 2.31 -4.00
CA ALA A 117 -11.05 2.24 -5.44
C ALA A 117 -11.94 3.26 -6.18
N ARG A 118 -13.21 3.39 -5.78
CA ARG A 118 -14.16 4.35 -6.34
C ARG A 118 -13.73 5.79 -6.07
N ALA A 119 -13.39 6.12 -4.82
CA ALA A 119 -12.89 7.45 -4.48
C ALA A 119 -11.62 7.81 -5.27
N SER A 120 -10.70 6.84 -5.45
CA SER A 120 -9.48 7.03 -6.25
C SER A 120 -9.81 7.35 -7.71
N LYS A 121 -10.76 6.63 -8.32
CA LYS A 121 -11.24 6.87 -9.69
C LYS A 121 -11.87 8.26 -9.84
N GLU A 122 -12.72 8.64 -8.89
CA GLU A 122 -13.40 9.94 -8.88
C GLU A 122 -12.39 11.11 -8.74
N ALA A 123 -11.31 10.89 -8.00
CA ALA A 123 -10.20 11.83 -7.88
C ALA A 123 -9.20 11.79 -9.07
N GLY A 124 -9.43 10.92 -10.06
CA GLY A 124 -8.60 10.83 -11.27
C GLY A 124 -7.29 10.06 -11.11
N LEU A 125 -7.14 9.28 -10.03
CA LEU A 125 -6.02 8.36 -9.84
C LEU A 125 -6.24 7.10 -10.70
N GLY A 126 -5.16 6.56 -11.25
CA GLY A 126 -5.20 5.25 -11.90
C GLY A 126 -5.30 4.15 -10.85
N VAL A 127 -6.28 3.25 -10.97
CA VAL A 127 -6.37 2.09 -10.07
C VAL A 127 -5.60 0.92 -10.66
N LEU A 128 -4.64 0.40 -9.89
CA LEU A 128 -3.77 -0.72 -10.27
C LEU A 128 -4.06 -1.95 -9.42
N MET A 129 -4.25 -3.10 -10.06
CA MET A 129 -4.39 -4.41 -9.40
C MET A 129 -3.46 -5.45 -10.02
N GLY A 130 -3.21 -6.54 -9.28
CA GLY A 130 -2.37 -7.63 -9.77
C GLY A 130 -3.11 -8.55 -10.74
N ALA A 131 -2.55 -8.78 -11.91
CA ALA A 131 -3.07 -9.67 -12.94
C ALA A 131 -3.31 -11.11 -12.44
N PRO A 132 -2.41 -11.73 -11.64
CA PRO A 132 -2.66 -13.07 -11.09
C PRO A 132 -3.93 -13.14 -10.22
N ASN A 133 -4.28 -12.05 -9.53
CA ASN A 133 -5.49 -12.00 -8.69
C ASN A 133 -6.78 -12.00 -9.53
N VAL A 134 -6.75 -11.55 -10.79
CA VAL A 134 -7.89 -11.63 -11.72
C VAL A 134 -8.19 -13.09 -12.06
N MET A 135 -7.14 -13.88 -12.32
CA MET A 135 -7.24 -15.28 -12.70
C MET A 135 -7.71 -16.15 -11.53
N ARG A 136 -7.21 -15.89 -10.31
CA ARG A 136 -7.61 -16.64 -9.11
C ARG A 136 -9.06 -16.37 -8.67
N GLY A 137 -9.65 -15.25 -9.07
CA GLY A 137 -11.05 -14.91 -8.80
C GLY A 137 -11.37 -14.50 -7.35
N ALA A 138 -10.41 -14.57 -6.43
CA ALA A 138 -10.56 -14.19 -5.02
C ALA A 138 -9.32 -13.47 -4.47
N SER A 139 -9.54 -12.55 -3.52
CA SER A 139 -8.47 -11.97 -2.69
C SER A 139 -8.09 -12.95 -1.57
N HIS A 140 -6.82 -12.97 -1.17
CA HIS A 140 -6.33 -13.87 -0.11
C HIS A 140 -6.71 -13.43 1.31
N SER A 141 -7.16 -12.20 1.49
CA SER A 141 -7.29 -11.51 2.77
C SER A 141 -8.69 -10.95 3.05
N GLY A 142 -9.69 -11.25 2.21
CA GLY A 142 -11.04 -10.67 2.32
C GLY A 142 -11.19 -9.27 1.70
N ASN A 143 -10.12 -8.74 1.12
CA ASN A 143 -10.11 -7.48 0.37
C ASN A 143 -10.96 -7.59 -0.92
N VAL A 144 -11.31 -6.46 -1.53
CA VAL A 144 -11.98 -6.43 -2.83
C VAL A 144 -11.13 -7.17 -3.88
N SER A 145 -11.80 -7.93 -4.76
CA SER A 145 -11.09 -8.67 -5.81
C SER A 145 -10.82 -7.79 -7.03
N ALA A 146 -9.71 -8.04 -7.73
CA ALA A 146 -9.41 -7.35 -8.99
C ALA A 146 -10.52 -7.54 -10.05
N ARG A 147 -11.17 -8.71 -10.05
CA ARG A 147 -12.30 -9.01 -10.93
C ARG A 147 -13.53 -8.15 -10.60
N THR A 148 -13.82 -7.95 -9.32
CA THR A 148 -14.92 -7.08 -8.87
C THR A 148 -14.67 -5.64 -9.32
N LEU A 149 -13.46 -5.12 -9.09
CA LEU A 149 -13.11 -3.77 -9.54
C LEU A 149 -13.20 -3.63 -11.07
N ALA A 150 -12.70 -4.61 -11.82
CA ALA A 150 -12.82 -4.63 -13.27
C ALA A 150 -14.28 -4.65 -13.75
N GLY A 151 -15.11 -5.51 -13.16
CA GLY A 151 -16.53 -5.62 -13.49
C GLY A 151 -17.32 -4.34 -13.19
N ASN A 152 -16.89 -3.57 -12.19
CA ASN A 152 -17.52 -2.30 -11.81
C ASN A 152 -16.91 -1.08 -12.53
N GLY A 153 -15.98 -1.29 -13.47
CA GLY A 153 -15.32 -0.20 -14.20
C GLY A 153 -14.34 0.63 -13.36
N LEU A 154 -13.85 0.07 -12.26
CA LEU A 154 -12.98 0.74 -11.28
C LEU A 154 -11.49 0.37 -11.44
N LEU A 155 -11.12 -0.39 -12.47
CA LEU A 155 -9.75 -0.87 -12.68
C LEU A 155 -9.16 -0.30 -13.98
N ASP A 156 -7.95 0.25 -13.91
CA ASP A 156 -7.24 0.83 -15.05
C ASP A 156 -6.01 0.04 -15.48
N ILE A 157 -5.25 -0.48 -14.51
CA ILE A 157 -3.92 -1.04 -14.73
C ILE A 157 -3.86 -2.44 -14.12
N LEU A 158 -3.28 -3.38 -14.87
CA LEU A 158 -2.90 -4.69 -14.36
C LEU A 158 -1.38 -4.81 -14.27
N SER A 159 -0.85 -5.17 -13.11
CA SER A 159 0.57 -5.49 -12.91
C SER A 159 0.78 -7.00 -12.78
N SER A 160 1.86 -7.52 -13.34
CA SER A 160 2.27 -8.91 -13.16
C SER A 160 3.76 -8.94 -12.86
N ASP A 161 4.12 -9.56 -11.73
CA ASP A 161 5.48 -9.93 -11.35
C ASP A 161 5.88 -11.31 -11.90
N TYR A 162 4.92 -12.05 -12.46
CA TYR A 162 5.18 -13.29 -13.18
C TYR A 162 5.43 -12.99 -14.66
N ILE A 163 6.63 -13.35 -15.13
CA ILE A 163 6.84 -13.68 -16.54
C ILE A 163 6.11 -15.02 -16.75
N PRO A 164 5.19 -15.13 -17.72
CA PRO A 164 4.48 -16.39 -17.99
C PRO A 164 5.43 -17.54 -18.36
#